data_AF-A0A1I8JL50-F1
#
_entry.id   AF-A0A1I8JL50-F1
#
_cell.length_a   1.000
_cell.length_b   1.000
_cell.length_c   1.000
_cell.angle_alpha   90.00
_cell.angle_beta   90.00
_cell.angle_gamma   90.00
#
_symmetry.space_group_name_H-M   'P 1'
#
loop_
_entity.id
_entity.type
_entity.pdbx_description
1 polymer ?
#
loop_
_entity_poly.entity_id
_entity_poly.type
_entity_poly.pdbx_seq_one_letter_code
_entity_poly.pdbx_strand_id
1 'polypeptide(L)'
;METILGELYELCHLPKAEEEPHPMNQRLMVSHNVLSVVFDILSTETDVQLSEKYHQTVGVLKKAVKLLKALTMRYEDVQNQVFNNLDTLLRVRLVESDLALALKEVFANNQELCLKILPKQISKIVSLVADSQEKAPEFLELLAC
;
A
#
# COMPACT_ATOMS: atom_id res chain seq x y z
N MET A 1 6.42 13.12 17.08
CA MET A 1 6.17 11.83 17.75
C MET A 1 6.50 10.75 16.73
N GLU A 2 7.74 10.28 16.77
CA GLU A 2 8.14 9.09 16.02
C GLU A 2 7.30 7.93 16.52
N THR A 3 6.70 7.23 15.57
CA THR A 3 5.92 6.02 15.83
C THR A 3 6.72 4.88 15.24
N ILE A 4 6.61 3.67 15.81
CA ILE A 4 7.31 2.47 15.33
C ILE A 4 7.21 2.31 13.79
N LEU A 5 6.03 2.55 13.18
CA LEU A 5 5.86 2.49 11.72
C LEU A 5 6.73 3.48 10.93
N GLY A 6 7.01 4.65 11.51
CA GLY A 6 7.89 5.65 10.92
C GLY A 6 9.36 5.22 10.97
N GLU A 7 9.81 4.68 12.10
CA GLU A 7 11.17 4.13 12.23
C GLU A 7 11.38 2.96 11.26
N LEU A 8 10.39 2.06 11.14
CA LEU A 8 10.44 0.96 10.18
C LEU A 8 10.48 1.46 8.73
N TYR A 9 9.77 2.54 8.42
CA TYR A 9 9.81 3.18 7.09
C TYR A 9 11.21 3.73 6.79
N GLU A 10 11.81 4.48 7.72
CA GLU A 10 13.15 5.06 7.56
C GLU A 10 14.22 3.98 7.35
N LEU A 11 14.05 2.80 7.93
CA LEU A 11 14.95 1.66 7.73
C LEU A 11 14.79 1.02 6.35
N CYS A 12 13.70 1.26 5.62
CA CYS A 12 13.46 0.63 4.32
C CYS A 12 14.14 1.34 3.14
N HIS A 13 14.73 2.53 3.35
CA HIS A 13 15.41 3.28 2.30
C HIS A 13 16.81 3.72 2.72
N LEU A 14 17.61 4.14 1.74
CA LEU A 14 18.95 4.68 2.03
C LEU A 14 18.86 6.08 2.66
N PRO A 15 19.81 6.46 3.53
CA PRO A 15 19.84 7.80 4.11
C PRO A 15 19.90 8.87 3.02
N LYS A 16 18.95 9.81 3.03
CA LYS A 16 18.81 10.91 2.05
C LYS A 16 18.35 10.49 0.64
N ALA A 17 17.90 9.25 0.45
CA ALA A 17 17.35 8.77 -0.82
C ALA A 17 16.10 7.91 -0.58
N GLU A 18 14.95 8.56 -0.38
CA GLU A 18 13.67 7.89 -0.09
C GLU A 18 13.16 7.00 -1.25
N GLU A 19 13.60 7.26 -2.48
CA GLU A 19 13.26 6.47 -3.66
C GLU A 19 14.21 5.29 -3.89
N GLU A 20 15.28 5.16 -3.10
CA GLU A 20 16.21 4.04 -3.17
C GLU A 20 15.95 3.06 -2.03
N PRO A 21 15.37 1.87 -2.33
CA PRO A 21 15.08 0.89 -1.30
C PRO A 21 16.38 0.30 -0.76
N HIS A 22 16.39 -0.07 0.53
CA HIS A 22 17.46 -0.82 1.17
C HIS A 22 17.12 -2.32 1.16
N PRO A 23 17.60 -3.14 0.20
CA PRO A 23 17.06 -4.48 -0.03
C PRO A 23 17.25 -5.43 1.15
N MET A 24 18.36 -5.30 1.88
CA MET A 24 18.61 -6.10 3.07
C MET A 24 17.58 -5.84 4.17
N ASN A 25 17.22 -4.57 4.40
CA ASN A 25 16.27 -4.20 5.43
C ASN A 25 14.86 -4.60 5.02
N GLN A 26 14.48 -4.41 3.75
CA GLN A 26 13.21 -4.95 3.23
C GLN A 26 13.10 -6.47 3.47
N ARG A 27 14.14 -7.25 3.17
CA ARG A 27 14.18 -8.69 3.43
C ARG A 27 14.03 -9.03 4.91
N LEU A 28 14.73 -8.32 5.79
CA LEU A 28 14.62 -8.50 7.24
C LEU A 28 13.20 -8.22 7.73
N MET A 29 12.60 -7.09 7.30
CA MET A 29 11.24 -6.72 7.69
C MET A 29 10.22 -7.79 7.26
N VAL A 30 10.31 -8.25 6.01
CA VAL A 30 9.44 -9.33 5.50
C VAL A 30 9.65 -10.63 6.27
N SER A 31 10.90 -10.99 6.56
CA SER A 31 11.23 -12.19 7.34
C SER A 31 10.70 -12.14 8.78
N HIS A 32 10.57 -10.94 9.35
CA HIS A 32 9.96 -10.71 10.65
C HIS A 32 8.44 -10.48 10.59
N ASN A 33 7.78 -10.82 9.48
CA ASN A 33 6.33 -10.72 9.27
C ASN A 33 5.77 -9.28 9.38
N VAL A 34 6.60 -8.25 9.19
CA VAL A 34 6.14 -6.85 9.22
C VAL A 34 5.04 -6.60 8.17
N LEU A 35 5.14 -7.25 7.01
CA LEU A 35 4.13 -7.14 5.95
C LEU A 35 2.75 -7.65 6.40
N SER A 36 2.68 -8.74 7.16
CA SER A 36 1.43 -9.27 7.72
C SER A 36 0.80 -8.28 8.68
N VAL A 37 1.61 -7.69 9.57
CA VAL A 37 1.15 -6.67 10.51
C VAL A 37 0.58 -5.45 9.79
N VAL A 38 1.20 -5.05 8.67
CA VAL A 38 0.68 -3.95 7.84
C VAL A 38 -0.70 -4.31 7.26
N PHE A 39 -0.88 -5.53 6.74
CA PHE A 39 -2.21 -5.96 6.26
C PHE A 39 -3.26 -6.01 7.36
N ASP A 40 -2.89 -6.46 8.56
CA ASP A 40 -3.79 -6.49 9.71
C ASP A 40 -4.23 -5.07 10.08
N ILE A 41 -3.30 -4.12 10.14
CA ILE A 41 -3.60 -2.70 10.41
C ILE A 41 -4.55 -2.15 9.34
N LEU A 42 -4.29 -2.37 8.06
CA LEU A 42 -5.16 -1.85 6.99
C LEU A 42 -6.56 -2.49 7.01
N SER A 43 -6.66 -3.73 7.46
CA SER A 43 -7.94 -4.42 7.61
C SER A 43 -8.81 -3.89 8.75
N THR A 44 -8.22 -3.20 9.74
CA THR A 44 -8.98 -2.59 10.86
C THR A 44 -9.86 -1.41 10.45
N GLU A 45 -9.68 -0.85 9.24
CA GLU A 45 -10.48 0.28 8.76
C GLU A 45 -11.99 0.02 8.85
N THR A 46 -12.43 -1.23 8.60
CA THR A 46 -13.85 -1.58 8.56
C THR A 46 -14.57 -1.37 9.89
N ASP A 47 -13.84 -1.36 11.01
CA ASP A 47 -14.42 -1.19 12.36
C ASP A 47 -14.48 0.28 12.81
N VAL A 48 -13.77 1.20 12.13
CA VAL A 48 -13.48 2.55 12.67
C VAL A 48 -14.43 3.63 12.15
N GLN A 49 -15.28 3.35 11.17
CA GLN A 49 -16.22 4.32 10.58
C GLN A 49 -17.20 4.97 11.60
N LEU A 50 -17.23 4.50 12.86
CA LEU A 50 -18.11 4.97 13.93
C LEU A 50 -17.38 5.50 15.20
N SER A 51 -16.05 5.69 15.17
CA SER A 51 -15.23 5.96 16.37
C SER A 51 -14.74 7.41 16.51
N GLU A 52 -14.77 7.95 17.74
CA GLU A 52 -14.17 9.26 18.12
C GLU A 52 -12.66 9.35 17.81
N LYS A 53 -11.97 8.21 17.62
CA LYS A 53 -10.53 8.15 17.30
C LYS A 53 -10.21 8.23 15.80
N TYR A 54 -11.19 8.57 14.97
CA TYR A 54 -11.09 8.64 13.51
C TYR A 54 -9.76 9.26 13.00
N HIS A 55 -9.39 10.44 13.51
CA HIS A 55 -8.18 11.14 13.07
C HIS A 55 -6.88 10.41 13.42
N GLN A 56 -6.84 9.75 14.58
CA GLN A 56 -5.67 8.98 15.01
C GLN A 56 -5.50 7.73 14.15
N THR A 57 -6.60 7.03 13.84
CA THR A 57 -6.58 5.86 12.97
C THR A 57 -6.14 6.20 11.56
N VAL A 58 -6.67 7.28 10.97
CA VAL A 58 -6.22 7.74 9.63
C VAL A 58 -4.70 7.99 9.62
N GLY A 59 -4.16 8.58 10.68
CA GLY A 59 -2.72 8.79 10.82
C GLY A 59 -1.90 7.49 10.86
N VAL A 60 -2.39 6.45 11.53
CA VAL A 60 -1.75 5.12 11.57
C VAL A 60 -1.86 4.42 10.21
N LEU A 61 -3.04 4.44 9.58
CA LEU A 61 -3.27 3.84 8.25
C LEU A 61 -2.34 4.47 7.20
N LYS A 62 -2.21 5.81 7.18
CA LYS A 62 -1.29 6.49 6.27
C LYS A 62 0.15 6.02 6.43
N LYS A 63 0.62 5.86 7.67
CA LYS A 63 1.97 5.35 7.94
C LYS A 63 2.14 3.90 7.53
N ALA A 64 1.11 3.07 7.75
CA ALA A 64 1.11 1.68 7.32
C ALA A 64 1.18 1.56 5.79
N VAL A 65 0.43 2.37 5.06
CA VAL A 65 0.47 2.41 3.58
C VAL A 65 1.82 2.92 3.07
N LYS A 66 2.42 3.93 3.70
CA LYS A 66 3.77 4.38 3.34
C LYS A 66 4.81 3.28 3.54
N LEU A 67 4.73 2.54 4.64
CA LEU A 67 5.58 1.37 4.88
C LEU A 67 5.32 0.27 3.85
N LEU A 68 4.05 0.02 3.49
CA LEU A 68 3.69 -0.93 2.43
C LEU A 68 4.36 -0.57 1.10
N LYS A 69 4.27 0.70 0.69
CA LYS A 69 4.93 1.21 -0.52
C LYS A 69 6.43 0.96 -0.46
N ALA A 70 7.09 1.32 0.64
CA ALA A 70 8.53 1.14 0.81
C ALA A 70 8.96 -0.33 0.79
N LEU A 71 8.17 -1.25 1.36
CA LEU A 71 8.46 -2.70 1.35
C LEU A 71 8.25 -3.33 -0.03
N THR A 72 7.34 -2.76 -0.84
CA THR A 72 6.95 -3.28 -2.15
C THR A 72 7.90 -2.82 -3.25
N MET A 73 8.48 -1.63 -3.10
CA MET A 73 9.31 -1.00 -4.12
C MET A 73 10.48 -1.91 -4.56
N ARG A 74 10.46 -2.28 -5.84
CA ARG A 74 11.47 -3.15 -6.51
C ARG A 74 11.68 -4.50 -5.81
N TYR A 75 10.67 -5.04 -5.14
CA TYR A 75 10.76 -6.34 -4.47
C TYR A 75 9.65 -7.30 -4.91
N GLU A 76 9.95 -8.10 -5.93
CA GLU A 76 8.98 -8.98 -6.62
C GLU A 76 8.21 -9.93 -5.69
N ASP A 77 8.86 -10.53 -4.69
CA ASP A 77 8.20 -11.43 -3.73
C ASP A 77 7.13 -10.70 -2.91
N VAL A 78 7.40 -9.45 -2.53
CA VAL A 78 6.44 -8.60 -1.80
C VAL A 78 5.36 -8.12 -2.76
N GLN A 79 5.70 -7.70 -3.98
CA GLN A 79 4.72 -7.33 -5.00
C GLN A 79 3.69 -8.45 -5.22
N ASN A 80 4.14 -9.70 -5.35
CA ASN A 80 3.25 -10.85 -5.49
C ASN A 80 2.34 -11.04 -4.25
N GLN A 81 2.89 -10.90 -3.04
CA GLN A 81 2.10 -11.01 -1.80
C GLN A 81 1.06 -9.89 -1.67
N VAL A 82 1.41 -8.66 -2.02
CA VAL A 82 0.48 -7.52 -2.03
C VAL A 82 -0.60 -7.72 -3.10
N PHE A 83 -0.23 -8.18 -4.29
CA PHE A 83 -1.18 -8.51 -5.36
C PHE A 83 -2.18 -9.59 -4.94
N ASN A 84 -1.73 -10.64 -4.24
CA ASN A 84 -2.62 -11.68 -3.72
C ASN A 84 -3.66 -11.13 -2.71
N ASN A 85 -3.37 -10.00 -2.07
CA ASN A 85 -4.26 -9.31 -1.13
C ASN A 85 -4.97 -8.09 -1.76
N LEU A 86 -4.85 -7.88 -3.08
CA LEU A 86 -5.37 -6.71 -3.79
C LEU A 86 -6.87 -6.50 -3.56
N ASP A 87 -7.68 -7.56 -3.59
CA ASP A 87 -9.13 -7.47 -3.42
C ASP A 87 -9.54 -6.88 -2.05
N THR A 88 -8.76 -7.17 -1.01
CA THR A 88 -8.92 -6.66 0.35
C THR A 88 -8.44 -5.21 0.43
N LEU A 89 -7.25 -4.91 -0.12
CA LEU A 89 -6.69 -3.58 -0.14
C LEU A 89 -7.59 -2.58 -0.88
N LEU A 90 -8.18 -2.96 -2.01
CA LEU A 90 -9.13 -2.12 -2.76
C LEU A 90 -10.45 -1.81 -2.00
N ARG A 91 -10.66 -2.34 -0.79
CA ARG A 91 -11.80 -1.99 0.09
C ARG A 91 -11.48 -0.84 1.05
N VAL A 92 -10.21 -0.52 1.25
CA VAL A 92 -9.74 0.60 2.07
C VAL A 92 -10.18 1.91 1.40
N ARG A 93 -10.78 2.81 2.17
CA ARG A 93 -11.41 4.09 1.75
C ARG A 93 -10.86 5.30 2.52
N LEU A 94 -10.23 5.10 3.67
CA LEU A 94 -9.72 6.19 4.51
C LEU A 94 -8.39 6.79 4.00
N VAL A 95 -7.63 6.04 3.20
CA VAL A 95 -6.27 6.40 2.75
C VAL A 95 -6.07 6.11 1.26
N GLU A 96 -7.08 6.44 0.45
CA GLU A 96 -7.17 6.11 -0.97
C GLU A 96 -5.98 6.59 -1.82
N SER A 97 -5.60 7.87 -1.72
CA SER A 97 -4.48 8.45 -2.49
C SER A 97 -3.14 7.78 -2.15
N ASP A 98 -2.82 7.67 -0.85
CA ASP A 98 -1.60 6.97 -0.40
C ASP A 98 -1.60 5.50 -0.86
N LEU A 99 -2.77 4.84 -0.81
CA LEU A 99 -2.90 3.43 -1.19
C LEU A 99 -2.72 3.25 -2.71
N ALA A 100 -3.29 4.13 -3.52
CA ALA A 100 -3.09 4.10 -4.97
C ALA A 100 -1.61 4.17 -5.34
N LEU A 101 -0.85 5.05 -4.68
CA LEU A 101 0.61 5.15 -4.87
C LEU A 101 1.34 3.87 -4.41
N ALA A 102 0.91 3.23 -3.32
CA ALA A 102 1.49 1.97 -2.89
C ALA A 102 1.17 0.81 -3.86
N LEU A 103 -0.05 0.75 -4.37
CA LEU A 103 -0.48 -0.25 -5.35
C LEU A 103 0.21 -0.06 -6.70
N LYS A 104 0.55 1.17 -7.08
CA LYS A 104 1.33 1.43 -8.29
C LYS A 104 2.68 0.71 -8.25
N GLU A 105 3.35 0.72 -7.09
CA GLU A 105 4.62 0.02 -6.90
C GLU A 105 4.50 -1.51 -6.99
N VAL A 106 3.29 -2.08 -6.84
CA VAL A 106 3.04 -3.52 -7.03
C VAL A 106 3.25 -3.91 -8.49
N PHE A 107 2.77 -3.07 -9.40
CA PHE A 107 2.83 -3.31 -10.84
C PHE A 107 4.10 -2.73 -11.49
N ALA A 108 4.77 -1.80 -10.80
CA ALA A 108 5.99 -1.17 -11.28
C ALA A 108 7.09 -2.22 -11.59
N ASN A 109 7.54 -2.22 -12.85
CA ASN A 109 8.51 -3.17 -13.39
C ASN A 109 8.12 -4.66 -13.25
N ASN A 110 6.83 -4.97 -13.10
CA ASN A 110 6.34 -6.34 -12.95
C ASN A 110 5.21 -6.65 -13.95
N GLN A 111 5.59 -6.89 -15.20
CA GLN A 111 4.64 -7.19 -16.30
C GLN A 111 3.82 -8.46 -16.04
N GLU A 112 4.36 -9.44 -15.31
CA GLU A 112 3.64 -10.67 -14.99
C GLU A 112 2.40 -10.38 -14.13
N LEU A 113 2.53 -9.51 -13.13
CA LEU A 113 1.40 -9.10 -12.30
C LEU A 113 0.37 -8.27 -13.08
N CYS A 114 0.82 -7.40 -13.99
CA CYS A 114 -0.08 -6.67 -14.88
C CYS A 114 -0.94 -7.61 -15.73
N LEU A 115 -0.36 -8.70 -16.23
CA LEU A 115 -1.09 -9.71 -17.03
C LEU A 115 -1.99 -10.62 -16.19
N LYS A 116 -1.66 -10.81 -14.90
CA LYS A 116 -2.47 -11.61 -13.97
C LYS A 116 -3.71 -10.88 -13.45
N ILE A 117 -3.82 -9.57 -13.66
CA ILE A 117 -4.95 -8.79 -13.15
C ILE A 117 -6.26 -9.28 -13.79
N LEU A 118 -7.27 -9.52 -12.95
CA LEU A 118 -8.54 -10.06 -13.40
C LEU A 118 -9.48 -8.93 -13.88
N PRO A 119 -10.34 -9.16 -14.89
CA PRO A 119 -11.29 -8.15 -15.36
C PRO A 119 -12.16 -7.55 -14.24
N LYS A 120 -12.57 -8.38 -13.26
CA LYS A 120 -13.31 -7.93 -12.07
C LYS A 120 -12.53 -6.92 -11.22
N GLN A 121 -11.21 -7.04 -11.14
CA GLN A 121 -10.33 -6.15 -10.39
C GLN A 121 -10.17 -4.83 -11.13
N ILE A 122 -10.01 -4.87 -12.45
CA ILE A 122 -10.00 -3.67 -13.30
C ILE A 122 -11.32 -2.91 -13.14
N SER A 123 -12.47 -3.58 -13.25
CA SER A 123 -13.78 -2.94 -13.04
C SER A 123 -13.88 -2.27 -11.68
N LYS A 124 -13.36 -2.91 -10.62
CA LYS A 124 -13.34 -2.34 -9.27
C LYS A 124 -12.44 -1.10 -9.19
N ILE A 125 -11.25 -1.12 -9.80
CA ILE A 125 -10.35 0.04 -9.88
C ILE A 125 -11.04 1.18 -10.65
N VAL A 126 -11.69 0.90 -11.77
CA VAL A 126 -12.43 1.90 -12.54
C VAL A 126 -13.57 2.51 -11.73
N SER A 127 -14.34 1.70 -10.99
CA SER A 127 -15.36 2.21 -10.08
C SER A 127 -14.76 3.11 -9.00
N LEU A 128 -13.62 2.74 -8.41
CA LEU A 128 -12.92 3.57 -7.42
C LEU A 128 -12.46 4.90 -8.00
N VAL A 129 -11.93 4.90 -9.21
CA VAL A 129 -11.53 6.13 -9.91
C VAL A 129 -12.74 7.04 -10.12
N ALA A 130 -13.89 6.47 -10.51
CA ALA A 130 -15.11 7.24 -10.71
C ALA A 130 -15.66 7.81 -9.40
N ASP A 131 -15.65 7.02 -8.32
CA ASP A 131 -16.16 7.42 -7.00
C ASP A 131 -15.24 8.41 -6.27
N SER A 132 -13.93 8.28 -6.47
CA SER A 132 -12.90 9.06 -5.76
C SER A 132 -12.16 10.05 -6.66
N GLN A 133 -12.78 10.48 -7.76
CA GLN A 133 -12.17 11.32 -8.80
C GLN A 133 -11.56 12.64 -8.25
N GLU A 134 -12.17 13.22 -7.21
CA GLU A 134 -11.65 14.43 -6.54
C GLU A 134 -10.65 14.15 -5.40
N LYS A 135 -10.65 12.93 -4.84
CA LYS A 135 -9.90 12.60 -3.61
C LYS A 135 -8.64 11.78 -3.85
N ALA A 136 -8.64 10.94 -4.87
CA ALA A 136 -7.55 10.02 -5.18
C ALA A 136 -7.42 9.79 -6.70
N PRO A 137 -7.07 10.84 -7.48
CA PRO A 137 -6.85 10.71 -8.91
C PRO A 137 -5.72 9.72 -9.27
N GLU A 138 -4.82 9.42 -8.32
CA GLU A 138 -3.68 8.51 -8.50
C GLU A 138 -4.11 7.08 -8.83
N PHE A 139 -5.36 6.69 -8.54
CA PHE A 139 -5.90 5.41 -9.02
C PHE A 139 -5.94 5.30 -10.55
N LEU A 140 -5.97 6.41 -11.28
CA LEU A 140 -5.83 6.43 -12.74
C LEU A 140 -4.48 5.89 -13.19
N GLU A 141 -3.42 6.11 -12.38
CA GLU A 141 -2.09 5.63 -12.71
C GLU A 141 -1.99 4.10 -12.69
N LEU A 142 -2.86 3.42 -11.94
CA LEU A 142 -2.95 1.95 -11.95
C LEU A 142 -3.47 1.40 -13.29
N LEU A 143 -4.25 2.20 -14.04
CA LEU A 143 -4.78 1.82 -15.35
C LEU A 143 -3.80 2.12 -16.48
N ALA A 144 -2.72 2.84 -16.20
CA ALA A 144 -1.67 3.19 -17.17
C ALA A 144 -0.52 2.16 -17.23
N CYS A 145 -0.64 1.06 -16.47
CA CYS A 145 0.28 -0.08 -16.51
C CYS A 145 0.20 -0.89 -17.81
#